data_AF-A0A0F9IUF5-F1
#
_entry.id   AF-A0A0F9IUF5-F1
#
_cell.length_a   1.000
_cell.length_b   1.000
_cell.length_c   1.000
_cell.angle_alpha   90.00
_cell.angle_beta   90.00
_cell.angle_gamma   90.00
#
_symmetry.space_group_name_H-M   'P 1'
#
loop_
_entity.id
_entity.type
_entity.pdbx_description
1 polymer ?
#
loop_
_entity_poly.entity_id
_entity_poly.type
_entity_poly.pdbx_seq_one_letter_code
_entity_poly.pdbx_strand_id
1 'polypeptide(L)'
;MRLQELKEDKDLSELPLDTVKDLEKNVREGAKDTEQDWANAMELANKAYEVVGVQRPTPSLQAAWKQYEGLIQTACEELSKHRGLDGKWRMTSVHNS
;
A
#
# COMPACT_ATOMS: atom_id res chain seq x y z
N MET A 1 0.70 39.93 -21.98
CA MET A 1 0.83 39.26 -20.66
C MET A 1 0.21 37.88 -20.83
N ARG A 2 1.02 36.81 -20.80
CA ARG A 2 0.54 35.43 -21.00
C ARG A 2 0.57 34.75 -19.63
N LEU A 3 -0.53 34.84 -18.90
CA LEU A 3 -0.77 34.01 -17.72
C LEU A 3 -1.02 32.59 -18.23
N GLN A 4 0.05 31.81 -18.39
CA GLN A 4 -0.08 30.36 -18.32
C GLN A 4 -0.54 30.06 -16.91
N GLU A 5 -1.83 29.76 -16.78
CA GLU A 5 -2.44 29.27 -15.56
C GLU A 5 -1.61 28.11 -15.03
N LEU A 6 -1.00 28.36 -13.86
CA LEU A 6 -0.28 27.38 -13.07
C LEU A 6 -1.27 26.28 -12.68
N LYS A 7 -1.34 25.23 -13.51
CA LYS A 7 -1.89 23.93 -13.11
C LYS A 7 -0.90 23.27 -12.15
N GLU A 8 -0.87 23.72 -10.91
CA GLU A 8 -0.34 22.92 -9.81
C GLU A 8 -1.22 23.16 -8.58
N ASP A 9 -2.45 22.64 -8.66
CA ASP A 9 -3.18 22.26 -7.46
C ASP A 9 -2.51 20.98 -6.95
N LYS A 10 -1.31 21.12 -6.37
CA LYS A 10 -0.67 20.04 -5.63
C LYS A 10 -1.51 19.87 -4.39
N ASP A 11 -2.48 18.96 -4.46
CA ASP A 11 -3.18 18.48 -3.29
C ASP A 11 -2.11 17.97 -2.31
N LEU A 12 -1.82 18.78 -1.28
CA LEU A 12 -0.79 18.49 -0.28
C LEU A 12 -1.13 17.24 0.55
N SER A 13 -2.32 16.68 0.36
CA SER A 13 -2.69 15.39 0.92
C SER A 13 -2.12 14.20 0.13
N GLU A 14 -1.59 14.39 -1.09
CA GLU A 14 -1.02 13.31 -1.90
C GLU A 14 0.46 13.04 -1.55
N LEU A 15 0.86 11.77 -1.46
CA LEU A 15 2.26 11.42 -1.29
C LEU A 15 3.05 11.70 -2.57
N PRO A 16 4.32 12.14 -2.46
CA PRO A 16 5.20 12.30 -3.61
C PRO A 16 5.31 11.01 -4.44
N LEU A 17 5.36 11.15 -5.76
CA LEU A 17 5.42 10.01 -6.68
C LEU A 17 6.57 9.04 -6.36
N ASP A 18 7.72 9.56 -5.95
CA ASP A 18 8.87 8.71 -5.61
C ASP A 18 8.62 7.89 -4.34
N THR A 19 7.94 8.48 -3.35
CA THR A 19 7.47 7.75 -2.17
C THR A 19 6.50 6.64 -2.55
N VAL A 20 5.56 6.90 -3.46
CA VAL A 20 4.62 5.87 -3.94
C VAL A 20 5.34 4.73 -4.66
N LYS A 21 6.35 5.04 -5.49
CA LYS A 21 7.18 4.01 -6.14
C LYS A 21 7.96 3.18 -5.13
N ASP A 22 8.50 3.80 -4.09
CA ASP A 22 9.20 3.08 -3.03
C ASP A 22 8.25 2.17 -2.25
N LEU A 23 7.03 2.64 -1.97
CA LEU A 23 5.98 1.82 -1.37
C LEU A 23 5.63 0.61 -2.24
N GLU A 24 5.36 0.82 -3.54
CA GLU A 24 5.09 -0.27 -4.49
C GLU A 24 6.24 -1.27 -4.57
N LYS A 25 7.49 -0.78 -4.58
CA LYS A 25 8.68 -1.64 -4.59
C LYS A 25 8.72 -2.53 -3.36
N ASN A 26 8.53 -1.95 -2.17
CA ASN A 26 8.52 -2.71 -0.91
C ASN A 26 7.37 -3.73 -0.86
N VAL A 27 6.19 -3.40 -1.41
CA VAL A 27 5.08 -4.37 -1.56
C VAL A 27 5.49 -5.53 -2.46
N ARG A 28 6.08 -5.25 -3.63
CA ARG A 28 6.52 -6.29 -4.58
C ARG A 28 7.62 -7.18 -4.00
N GLU A 29 8.54 -6.61 -3.24
CA GLU A 29 9.62 -7.35 -2.57
C GLU A 29 9.07 -8.19 -1.42
N GLY A 30 8.22 -7.62 -0.56
CA GLY A 30 7.59 -8.33 0.54
C GLY A 30 6.65 -9.46 0.10
N ALA A 31 5.94 -9.30 -1.03
CA ALA A 31 5.10 -10.37 -1.58
C ALA A 31 5.90 -11.61 -2.01
N LYS A 32 7.15 -11.41 -2.46
CA LYS A 32 8.08 -12.47 -2.89
C LYS A 32 8.84 -13.12 -1.74
N ASP A 33 8.94 -12.43 -0.61
CA ASP A 33 9.59 -12.95 0.59
C ASP A 33 8.79 -14.13 1.14
N THR A 34 9.33 -15.34 1.06
CA THR A 34 8.65 -16.56 1.54
C THR A 34 8.84 -16.79 3.04
N GLU A 35 9.73 -16.06 3.70
CA GLU A 35 9.94 -16.15 5.16
C GLU A 35 8.86 -15.36 5.92
N GLN A 36 8.32 -14.30 5.32
CA GLN A 36 7.23 -13.52 5.89
C GLN A 36 5.88 -14.22 5.69
N ASP A 37 5.10 -14.37 6.76
CA ASP A 37 3.77 -14.96 6.70
C ASP A 37 2.68 -13.88 6.86
N TRP A 38 2.44 -13.12 5.78
CA TRP A 38 1.44 -12.05 5.75
C TRP A 38 0.03 -12.62 5.97
N ALA A 39 -0.69 -12.06 6.92
CA ALA A 39 -2.08 -12.39 7.20
C ALA A 39 -3.01 -11.92 6.09
N ASN A 40 -2.74 -10.76 5.47
CA ASN A 40 -3.52 -10.17 4.38
C ASN A 40 -2.73 -9.07 3.64
N ALA A 41 -3.30 -8.59 2.54
CA ALA A 41 -2.70 -7.52 1.73
C ALA A 41 -2.56 -6.19 2.48
N MET A 42 -3.44 -5.89 3.44
CA MET A 42 -3.30 -4.67 4.26
C MET A 42 -2.07 -4.75 5.16
N GLU A 43 -1.74 -5.92 5.72
CA GLU A 43 -0.52 -6.08 6.52
C GLU A 43 0.73 -5.81 5.69
N LEU A 44 0.81 -6.37 4.48
CA LEU A 44 1.91 -6.10 3.55
C LEU A 44 2.00 -4.62 3.17
N ALA A 45 0.88 -4.00 2.80
CA ALA A 45 0.84 -2.57 2.48
C ALA A 45 1.26 -1.69 3.68
N ASN A 46 0.78 -2.01 4.88
CA ASN A 46 1.17 -1.31 6.11
C ASN A 46 2.67 -1.47 6.38
N LYS A 47 3.23 -2.66 6.15
CA LYS A 47 4.65 -2.89 6.34
C LYS A 47 5.50 -2.05 5.39
N ALA A 48 5.08 -1.88 4.15
CA ALA A 48 5.77 -0.99 3.21
C ALA A 48 5.83 0.46 3.72
N TYR A 49 4.74 0.97 4.32
CA TYR A 49 4.74 2.30 4.96
C TYR A 49 5.72 2.39 6.13
N GLU A 50 5.79 1.36 6.98
CA GLU A 50 6.76 1.30 8.08
C GLU A 50 8.20 1.32 7.58
N VAL A 51 8.51 0.56 6.53
CA VAL A 51 9.87 0.47 5.96
C VAL A 51 10.30 1.78 5.32
N VAL A 52 9.41 2.43 4.57
CA VAL A 52 9.68 3.73 3.94
C VAL A 52 9.69 4.87 4.97
N GLY A 53 9.14 4.65 6.17
CA GLY A 53 9.15 5.63 7.26
C GLY A 53 8.15 6.76 7.06
N VAL A 54 7.06 6.52 6.33
CA VAL A 54 6.01 7.51 6.06
C VAL A 54 4.73 7.16 6.81
N GLN A 55 4.02 8.20 7.27
CA GLN A 55 2.77 8.01 7.98
C GLN A 55 1.68 7.50 7.02
N ARG A 56 0.94 6.48 7.44
CA ARG A 56 -0.25 6.01 6.72
C ARG A 56 -1.31 7.11 6.67
N PRO A 57 -1.96 7.33 5.52
CA PRO A 57 -3.02 8.31 5.42
C PRO A 57 -4.24 7.88 6.23
N THR A 58 -5.02 8.86 6.67
CA THR A 58 -6.36 8.66 7.21
C THR A 58 -7.39 8.90 6.11
N PRO A 59 -8.62 8.36 6.22
CA PRO A 59 -9.67 8.58 5.22
C PRO A 59 -10.03 10.06 4.97
N SER A 60 -9.71 10.94 5.91
CA SER A 60 -9.85 12.40 5.73
C SER A 60 -8.89 13.00 4.71
N LEU A 61 -7.78 12.31 4.40
CA LEU A 61 -6.78 12.70 3.39
C LEU A 61 -7.11 11.99 2.07
N GLN A 62 -8.13 12.46 1.37
CA GLN A 62 -8.75 11.71 0.26
C GLN A 62 -7.76 11.27 -0.83
N ALA A 63 -6.80 12.12 -1.22
CA ALA A 63 -5.85 11.78 -2.27
C ALA A 63 -4.84 10.71 -1.84
N ALA A 64 -4.13 10.89 -0.72
CA ALA A 64 -3.25 9.83 -0.22
C ALA A 64 -4.03 8.57 0.19
N TRP A 65 -5.28 8.71 0.68
CA TRP A 65 -6.12 7.56 0.97
C TRP A 65 -6.36 6.72 -0.29
N LYS A 66 -6.64 7.37 -1.42
CA LYS A 66 -6.77 6.69 -2.71
C LYS A 66 -5.46 6.01 -3.15
N GLN A 67 -4.30 6.64 -2.90
CA GLN A 67 -3.00 6.00 -3.16
C GLN A 67 -2.78 4.78 -2.27
N TYR A 68 -3.19 4.84 -1.00
CA TYR A 68 -3.15 3.72 -0.08
C TYR A 68 -4.06 2.57 -0.51
N GLU A 69 -5.29 2.86 -0.97
CA GLU A 69 -6.19 1.87 -1.55
C GLU A 69 -5.57 1.20 -2.78
N GLY A 70 -4.96 1.97 -3.68
CA GLY A 70 -4.22 1.43 -4.83
C GLY A 70 -3.03 0.56 -4.43
N LEU A 71 -2.35 0.90 -3.33
CA LEU A 71 -1.27 0.08 -2.79
C LEU A 71 -1.78 -1.24 -2.20
N ILE A 72 -2.92 -1.23 -1.50
CA ILE A 72 -3.58 -2.46 -1.02
C ILE A 72 -3.97 -3.35 -2.20
N GLN A 73 -4.53 -2.76 -3.27
CA GLN A 73 -4.85 -3.50 -4.49
C GLN A 73 -3.59 -4.15 -5.08
N THR A 74 -2.49 -3.40 -5.20
CA THR A 74 -1.20 -3.93 -5.66
C THR A 74 -0.70 -5.07 -4.78
N ALA A 75 -0.84 -4.95 -3.46
CA ALA A 75 -0.48 -6.01 -2.52
C ALA A 75 -1.35 -7.27 -2.70
N CYS A 76 -2.65 -7.13 -2.93
CA CYS A 76 -3.54 -8.26 -3.26
C CYS A 76 -3.07 -8.98 -4.53
N GLU A 77 -2.79 -8.22 -5.59
CA GLU A 77 -2.35 -8.75 -6.88
C GLU A 77 -1.01 -9.49 -6.77
N GLU A 78 -0.02 -8.89 -6.12
CA GLU A 78 1.31 -9.51 -5.97
C GLU A 78 1.28 -10.72 -5.03
N LEU A 79 0.51 -10.69 -3.94
CA LEU A 79 0.35 -11.86 -3.07
C LEU A 79 -0.37 -13.00 -3.80
N SER A 80 -1.45 -12.71 -4.53
CA SER A 80 -2.15 -13.69 -5.36
C SER A 80 -1.21 -14.33 -6.39
N LYS A 81 -0.41 -13.51 -7.07
CA LYS A 81 0.56 -13.95 -8.08
C LYS A 81 1.69 -14.81 -7.50
N HIS A 82 2.20 -14.47 -6.31
CA HIS A 82 3.38 -15.13 -5.73
C HIS A 82 3.05 -16.28 -4.77
N ARG A 83 1.88 -16.26 -4.14
CA ARG A 83 1.47 -17.25 -3.13
C ARG A 83 0.24 -18.08 -3.52
N GLY A 84 -0.38 -17.72 -4.64
CA GLY A 84 -1.61 -18.35 -5.11
C GLY A 84 -2.85 -17.86 -4.36
N LEU A 85 -4.01 -18.24 -4.88
CA LEU A 85 -5.31 -17.98 -4.26
C LEU A 85 -5.65 -19.01 -3.18
N ASP A 86 -4.80 -20.03 -3.02
CA ASP A 86 -5.01 -21.21 -2.18
C ASP A 86 -4.65 -20.92 -0.71
N GLY A 87 -5.24 -19.85 -0.17
CA GLY A 87 -5.99 -19.96 1.08
C GLY A 87 -5.25 -20.13 2.41
N LYS A 88 -3.92 -20.22 2.49
CA LYS A 88 -3.22 -20.23 3.80
C LYS A 88 -2.96 -18.83 4.36
N TRP A 89 -3.91 -17.92 4.15
CA TRP A 89 -3.89 -16.61 4.77
C TRP A 89 -4.16 -16.79 6.26
N ARG A 90 -3.43 -16.10 7.14
CA ARG A 90 -3.66 -16.16 8.59
C ARG A 90 -5.02 -15.54 8.91
N MET A 91 -6.09 -16.32 8.77
CA MET A 91 -7.42 -15.95 9.24
C MET A 91 -7.32 -15.89 10.77
N THR A 92 -7.29 -14.69 11.35
CA THR A 92 -7.38 -14.50 12.79
C THR A 92 -8.80 -14.83 13.25
N SER A 93 -9.11 -16.12 13.34
CA SER A 93 -10.28 -16.63 14.04
C SER A 93 -9.81 -17.63 15.08
N VAL A 94 -9.17 -17.13 16.14
CA VAL A 94 -9.08 -17.87 17.40
C VAL A 94 -10.05 -17.20 18.37
N HIS A 95 -11.33 -17.49 18.20
CA HIS A 95 -12.30 -17.37 19.29
C HIS A 95 -12.09 -18.62 20.15
N ASN A 96 -11.17 -18.54 21.11
CA ASN A 96 -11.16 -19.53 22.18
C ASN A 96 -12.40 -19.29 23.04
N SER A 97 -13.16 -20.37 23.22
CA SER A 97 -14.43 -20.47 23.94
C SER A 97 -14.35 -20.04 25.40
#